data_AF-A0ABD3W1A1-F1
#
_entry.id   AF-A0ABD3W1A1-F1
#
_cell.length_a   1.000
_cell.length_b   1.000
_cell.length_c   1.000
_cell.angle_alpha   90.00
_cell.angle_beta   90.00
_cell.angle_gamma   90.00
#
_symmetry.space_group_name_H-M   'P 1'
#
loop_
_entity.id
_entity.type
_entity.pdbx_description
1 polymer ?
#
loop_
_entity_poly.entity_id
_entity_poly.type
_entity_poly.pdbx_seq_one_letter_code
_entity_poly.pdbx_strand_id
1 'polypeptide(L)'
;MADKKNENEKQMEEVNDLRISRTEKAEYNMDFSKIRDCVVYDAMGNKIRFGDIYKNQKTLIFFVRHFLDFIAKDYVEDLGAIPVEYLQEANVRLVVIGPAPYKFISDFKKETGYQYTLYCDPERELYQKLGLKYKVESVSLNASRHIKQNVLMGMIRNTWKIMRVQEWEGDIKQQGGTFILGPDEQMHYHHVDNNPVDHAPINEVLQAAGVQPVSFPRDPRVQEL
;
A
#
# COMPACT_ATOMS: atom_id res chain seq x y z
N MET A 1 46.92 1.87 -27.65
CA MET A 1 45.63 2.51 -27.96
C MET A 1 44.49 1.50 -28.23
N ALA A 2 44.77 0.19 -28.36
CA ALA A 2 43.74 -0.83 -28.59
C ALA A 2 43.01 -1.30 -27.31
N ASP A 3 43.65 -1.30 -26.14
CA ASP A 3 43.06 -1.86 -24.91
C ASP A 3 41.93 -1.02 -24.29
N LYS A 4 42.03 0.32 -24.37
CA LYS A 4 41.00 1.22 -23.81
C LYS A 4 39.66 1.18 -24.54
N LYS A 5 39.65 0.71 -25.80
CA LYS A 5 38.41 0.64 -26.60
C LYS A 5 37.57 -0.58 -26.20
N ASN A 6 38.23 -1.72 -25.95
CA ASN A 6 37.60 -2.94 -25.48
C ASN A 6 37.01 -2.79 -24.06
N GLU A 7 37.68 -2.06 -23.17
CA GLU A 7 37.15 -1.82 -21.81
C GLU A 7 35.89 -0.93 -21.82
N ASN A 8 35.83 0.07 -22.70
CA ASN A 8 34.65 0.93 -22.84
C ASN A 8 33.46 0.21 -23.47
N GLU A 9 33.70 -0.67 -24.45
CA GLU A 9 32.65 -1.48 -25.08
C GLU A 9 32.07 -2.49 -24.08
N LYS A 10 32.93 -3.12 -23.27
CA LYS A 10 32.51 -4.05 -22.21
C LYS A 10 31.73 -3.35 -21.08
N GLN A 11 32.14 -2.13 -20.70
CA GLN A 11 31.41 -1.32 -19.73
C GLN A 11 30.06 -0.83 -20.29
N MET A 12 29.97 -0.52 -21.59
CA MET A 12 28.70 -0.16 -22.22
C MET A 12 27.74 -1.36 -22.33
N GLU A 13 28.26 -2.56 -22.60
CA GLU A 13 27.47 -3.80 -22.58
C GLU A 13 26.99 -4.14 -21.16
N GLU A 14 27.85 -4.07 -20.14
CA GLU A 14 27.45 -4.28 -18.73
C GLU A 14 26.43 -3.24 -18.26
N VAL A 15 26.57 -1.97 -18.63
CA VAL A 15 25.60 -0.91 -18.29
C VAL A 15 24.26 -1.10 -19.01
N ASN A 16 24.27 -1.64 -20.23
CA ASN A 16 23.04 -2.01 -20.94
C ASN A 16 22.38 -3.26 -20.34
N ASP A 17 23.13 -4.30 -19.98
CA ASP A 17 22.60 -5.49 -19.28
C ASP A 17 22.06 -5.14 -17.87
N LEU A 18 22.69 -4.20 -17.17
CA LEU A 18 22.20 -3.64 -15.90
C LEU A 18 20.93 -2.79 -16.07
N ARG A 19 20.73 -2.17 -17.23
CA ARG A 19 19.48 -1.47 -17.57
C ARG A 19 18.37 -2.42 -18.04
N ILE A 20 18.74 -3.55 -18.64
CA ILE A 20 17.82 -4.55 -19.20
C ILE A 20 17.39 -5.60 -18.15
N SER A 21 18.13 -5.77 -17.05
CA SER A 21 17.72 -6.65 -15.93
C SER A 21 16.75 -6.01 -14.93
N ARG A 22 16.07 -4.91 -15.30
CA ARG A 22 14.84 -4.53 -14.61
C ARG A 22 13.82 -5.63 -14.87
N THR A 23 13.77 -6.59 -13.95
CA THR A 23 12.73 -7.60 -13.82
C THR A 23 11.40 -6.96 -14.22
N GLU A 24 10.91 -7.26 -15.43
CA GLU A 24 9.56 -6.91 -15.83
C GLU A 24 8.66 -7.66 -14.85
N LYS A 25 8.24 -6.98 -13.77
CA LYS A 25 7.13 -7.47 -12.95
C LYS A 25 6.00 -7.66 -13.95
N ALA A 26 5.56 -8.91 -14.11
CA ALA A 26 4.43 -9.24 -14.96
C ALA A 26 3.32 -8.20 -14.75
N GLU A 27 2.84 -7.61 -15.85
CA GLU A 27 1.81 -6.57 -15.77
C GLU A 27 0.65 -7.08 -14.93
N TYR A 28 0.37 -6.40 -13.82
CA TYR A 28 -0.82 -6.68 -13.04
C TYR A 28 -2.02 -6.27 -13.87
N ASN A 29 -2.73 -7.26 -14.41
CA ASN A 29 -3.89 -7.01 -15.25
C ASN A 29 -5.11 -6.76 -14.37
N MET A 30 -5.41 -5.49 -14.12
CA MET A 30 -6.61 -5.06 -13.40
C MET A 30 -7.80 -4.95 -14.36
N ASP A 31 -8.87 -5.69 -14.08
CA ASP A 31 -10.13 -5.61 -14.84
C ASP A 31 -11.07 -4.59 -14.20
N PHE A 32 -11.03 -3.33 -14.69
CA PHE A 32 -11.87 -2.24 -14.21
C PHE A 32 -13.37 -2.57 -14.25
N SER A 33 -13.82 -3.34 -15.25
CA SER A 33 -15.23 -3.72 -15.39
C SER A 33 -15.74 -4.55 -14.22
N LYS A 34 -14.85 -5.31 -13.55
CA LYS A 34 -15.21 -6.13 -12.39
C LYS A 34 -15.28 -5.34 -11.09
N ILE A 35 -14.49 -4.27 -10.97
CA ILE A 35 -14.31 -3.55 -9.70
C ILE A 35 -15.04 -2.21 -9.66
N ARG A 36 -15.30 -1.55 -10.80
CA ARG A 36 -15.84 -0.19 -10.83
C ARG A 36 -17.21 -0.08 -10.16
N ASP A 37 -18.04 -1.11 -10.26
CA ASP A 37 -19.39 -1.14 -9.71
C ASP A 37 -19.46 -1.73 -8.29
N CYS A 38 -18.33 -2.15 -7.72
CA CYS A 38 -18.26 -2.54 -6.30
C CYS A 38 -18.65 -1.38 -5.39
N VAL A 39 -19.23 -1.71 -4.24
CA VAL A 39 -19.68 -0.73 -3.26
C VAL A 39 -18.74 -0.72 -2.05
N VAL A 40 -18.32 0.48 -1.67
CA VAL A 40 -17.69 0.74 -0.37
C VAL A 40 -18.54 1.71 0.44
N TYR A 41 -18.31 1.78 1.74
CA TYR A 41 -19.10 2.57 2.68
C TYR A 41 -18.27 3.68 3.28
N ASP A 42 -18.80 4.90 3.32
CA ASP A 42 -18.18 6.01 4.07
C ASP A 42 -18.53 5.95 5.57
N ALA A 43 -18.02 6.89 6.35
CA ALA A 43 -18.24 6.95 7.81
C ALA A 43 -19.73 7.09 8.21
N MET A 44 -20.60 7.54 7.30
CA MET A 44 -22.04 7.67 7.53
C MET A 44 -22.82 6.43 7.08
N GLY A 45 -22.15 5.44 6.49
CA GLY A 45 -22.78 4.25 5.91
C GLY A 45 -23.37 4.49 4.53
N ASN A 46 -23.04 5.61 3.86
CA ASN A 46 -23.46 5.83 2.48
C ASN A 46 -22.72 4.87 1.55
N LYS A 47 -23.44 4.34 0.57
CA LYS A 47 -22.89 3.47 -0.47
C LYS A 47 -22.20 4.32 -1.54
N ILE A 48 -20.91 4.09 -1.73
CA ILE A 48 -20.08 4.74 -2.74
C ILE A 48 -19.64 3.69 -3.73
N ARG A 49 -19.91 3.93 -5.01
CA ARG A 49 -19.41 3.09 -6.08
C ARG A 49 -17.91 3.32 -6.26
N PHE A 50 -17.13 2.25 -6.34
CA PHE A 50 -15.67 2.31 -6.36
C PHE A 50 -15.13 3.15 -7.53
N GLY A 51 -15.71 3.06 -8.72
CA GLY A 51 -15.36 3.88 -9.88
C GLY A 51 -15.47 5.39 -9.65
N ASP A 52 -16.41 5.82 -8.80
CA ASP A 52 -16.60 7.24 -8.50
C ASP A 52 -15.47 7.83 -7.64
N ILE A 53 -14.63 6.98 -7.02
CA ILE A 53 -13.52 7.41 -6.16
C ILE A 53 -12.36 7.99 -6.99
N TYR A 54 -12.14 7.47 -8.20
CA TYR A 54 -11.00 7.81 -9.06
C TYR A 54 -11.38 8.36 -10.43
N LYS A 55 -12.68 8.44 -10.78
CA LYS A 55 -13.13 8.92 -12.10
C LYS A 55 -12.55 10.27 -12.55
N ASN A 56 -12.42 11.25 -11.64
CA ASN A 56 -12.16 12.64 -12.03
C ASN A 56 -10.69 13.06 -11.86
N GLN A 57 -9.94 12.36 -11.01
CA GLN A 57 -8.58 12.74 -10.64
C GLN A 57 -7.80 11.50 -10.18
N LYS A 58 -6.48 11.58 -10.26
CA LYS A 58 -5.59 10.53 -9.79
C LYS A 58 -5.80 10.33 -8.28
N THR A 59 -6.03 9.09 -7.87
CA THR A 59 -6.30 8.73 -6.49
C THR A 59 -5.34 7.64 -6.02
N LEU A 60 -4.61 7.94 -4.94
CA LEU A 60 -3.87 6.97 -4.14
C LEU A 60 -4.87 6.20 -3.27
N ILE A 61 -4.97 4.88 -3.49
CA ILE A 61 -5.90 4.00 -2.79
C ILE A 61 -5.09 2.99 -1.99
N PHE A 62 -5.13 3.10 -0.67
CA PHE A 62 -4.43 2.22 0.26
C PHE A 62 -5.43 1.25 0.91
N PHE A 63 -5.32 -0.04 0.60
CA PHE A 63 -6.08 -1.10 1.24
C PHE A 63 -5.33 -1.58 2.47
N VAL A 64 -5.90 -1.39 3.66
CA VAL A 64 -5.32 -1.92 4.90
C VAL A 64 -5.79 -3.35 5.14
N ARG A 65 -4.96 -4.15 5.80
CA ARG A 65 -5.29 -5.55 6.12
C ARG A 65 -6.36 -5.67 7.20
N HIS A 66 -6.28 -4.86 8.24
CA HIS A 66 -7.21 -4.89 9.38
C HIS A 66 -7.09 -3.59 10.20
N PHE A 67 -8.19 -3.10 10.78
CA PHE A 67 -8.17 -1.88 11.61
C PHE A 67 -7.52 -2.06 12.99
N LEU A 68 -7.36 -3.30 13.46
CA LEU A 68 -6.71 -3.60 14.74
C LEU A 68 -5.22 -3.99 14.61
N ASP A 69 -4.72 -4.08 13.38
CA ASP A 69 -3.32 -4.41 13.14
C ASP A 69 -2.46 -3.17 13.40
N PHE A 70 -1.54 -3.26 14.38
CA PHE A 70 -0.65 -2.15 14.73
C PHE A 70 0.20 -1.70 13.54
N ILE A 71 0.62 -2.63 12.68
CA ILE A 71 1.45 -2.28 11.52
C ILE A 71 0.62 -1.45 10.53
N ALA A 72 -0.64 -1.81 10.33
CA ALA A 72 -1.55 -1.03 9.50
C ALA A 72 -1.90 0.33 10.13
N LYS A 73 -1.97 0.42 11.46
CA LYS A 73 -2.18 1.69 12.17
C LYS A 73 -1.01 2.64 11.98
N ASP A 74 0.22 2.19 12.26
CA ASP A 74 1.44 3.00 12.09
C ASP A 74 1.57 3.50 10.64
N TYR A 75 1.31 2.62 9.67
CA TYR A 75 1.32 3.01 8.26
C TYR A 75 0.25 4.07 7.93
N VAL A 76 -0.95 3.96 8.50
CA VAL A 76 -2.02 4.96 8.29
C VAL A 76 -1.75 6.27 9.04
N GLU A 77 -1.09 6.22 10.20
CA GLU A 77 -0.60 7.42 10.92
C GLU A 77 0.36 8.22 10.01
N ASP A 78 1.32 7.54 9.38
CA ASP A 78 2.22 8.17 8.42
C ASP A 78 1.47 8.74 7.21
N LEU A 79 0.49 8.02 6.65
CA LEU A 79 -0.37 8.55 5.58
C LEU A 79 -1.13 9.81 6.03
N GLY A 80 -1.55 9.86 7.29
CA GLY A 80 -2.22 11.02 7.89
C GLY A 80 -1.32 12.25 8.00
N ALA A 81 0.00 12.05 8.13
CA ALA A 81 1.00 13.11 8.26
C ALA A 81 1.39 13.78 6.92
N ILE A 82 0.97 13.21 5.78
CA ILE A 82 1.16 13.85 4.47
C ILE A 82 0.45 15.23 4.51
N PRO A 83 1.08 16.33 4.04
CA PRO A 83 0.41 17.63 3.96
C PRO A 83 -0.68 17.66 2.89
N VAL A 84 -1.81 18.31 3.20
CA VAL A 84 -2.94 18.42 2.27
C VAL A 84 -2.55 19.23 1.03
N GLU A 85 -1.70 20.24 1.20
CA GLU A 85 -1.21 21.13 0.16
C GLU A 85 -0.46 20.36 -0.93
N TYR A 86 0.33 19.35 -0.54
CA TYR A 86 1.10 18.53 -1.49
C TYR A 86 0.19 17.74 -2.42
N LEU A 87 -0.93 17.21 -1.88
CA LEU A 87 -1.93 16.49 -2.66
C LEU A 87 -2.73 17.45 -3.55
N GLN A 88 -3.08 18.63 -3.05
CA GLN A 88 -3.83 19.64 -3.79
C GLN A 88 -3.03 20.20 -4.98
N GLU A 89 -1.76 20.56 -4.78
CA GLU A 89 -0.88 21.08 -5.84
C GLU A 89 -0.71 20.08 -7.00
N ALA A 90 -0.71 18.79 -6.69
CA ALA A 90 -0.61 17.71 -7.68
C ALA A 90 -1.97 17.28 -8.28
N ASN A 91 -3.10 17.83 -7.81
CA ASN A 91 -4.45 17.37 -8.13
C ASN A 91 -4.63 15.85 -7.89
N VAL A 92 -4.14 15.38 -6.74
CA VAL A 92 -4.17 13.98 -6.31
C VAL A 92 -5.04 13.82 -5.08
N ARG A 93 -5.80 12.73 -5.03
CA ARG A 93 -6.57 12.33 -3.85
C ARG A 93 -5.86 11.21 -3.10
N LEU A 94 -5.99 11.19 -1.78
CA LEU A 94 -5.58 10.07 -0.94
C LEU A 94 -6.81 9.45 -0.25
N VAL A 95 -6.97 8.14 -0.37
CA VAL A 95 -8.00 7.37 0.33
C VAL A 95 -7.45 6.08 0.93
N VAL A 96 -8.03 5.68 2.06
CA VAL A 96 -7.80 4.37 2.69
C VAL A 96 -9.08 3.55 2.60
N ILE A 97 -8.97 2.26 2.31
CA ILE A 97 -10.06 1.29 2.32
C ILE A 97 -9.74 0.20 3.33
N GLY A 98 -10.67 -0.11 4.23
CA GLY A 98 -10.53 -1.14 5.25
C GLY A 98 -11.56 -2.27 5.16
N PRO A 99 -11.24 -3.50 5.61
CA PRO A 99 -12.13 -4.64 5.55
C PRO A 99 -12.94 -4.79 6.85
N ALA A 100 -13.65 -3.73 7.21
CA ALA A 100 -14.40 -3.63 8.46
C ALA A 100 -15.75 -2.94 8.24
N PRO A 101 -16.74 -3.12 9.13
CA PRO A 101 -17.95 -2.30 9.14
C PRO A 101 -17.63 -0.79 9.25
N TYR A 102 -18.37 0.04 8.52
CA TYR A 102 -18.14 1.50 8.46
C TYR A 102 -18.20 2.22 9.81
N LYS A 103 -18.90 1.65 10.81
CA LYS A 103 -18.98 2.19 12.18
C LYS A 103 -17.61 2.34 12.85
N PHE A 104 -16.60 1.57 12.41
CA PHE A 104 -15.25 1.65 12.95
C PHE A 104 -14.39 2.76 12.34
N ILE A 105 -14.86 3.44 11.27
CA ILE A 105 -14.10 4.50 10.60
C ILE A 105 -13.79 5.65 11.58
N SER A 106 -14.78 6.09 12.36
CA SER A 106 -14.60 7.22 13.28
C SER A 106 -13.52 6.93 14.34
N ASP A 107 -13.59 5.75 14.96
CA ASP A 107 -12.63 5.36 15.99
C ASP A 107 -11.23 5.18 15.40
N PHE A 108 -11.12 4.52 14.24
CA PHE A 108 -9.84 4.31 13.57
C PHE A 108 -9.18 5.64 13.14
N LYS A 109 -9.96 6.60 12.60
CA LYS A 109 -9.44 7.94 12.28
C LYS A 109 -9.00 8.69 13.54
N LYS A 110 -9.73 8.56 14.65
CA LYS A 110 -9.38 9.19 15.92
C LYS A 110 -8.09 8.61 16.51
N GLU A 111 -7.91 7.30 16.44
CA GLU A 111 -6.72 6.61 16.94
C GLU A 111 -5.47 6.96 16.13
N THR A 112 -5.59 6.99 14.80
CA THR A 112 -4.44 7.20 13.88
C THR A 112 -4.19 8.67 13.52
N GLY A 113 -5.07 9.59 13.90
CA GLY A 113 -5.03 10.97 13.42
C GLY A 113 -5.25 11.12 11.91
N TYR A 114 -5.64 10.05 11.21
CA TYR A 114 -5.83 10.07 9.76
C TYR A 114 -6.92 11.06 9.38
N GLN A 115 -6.55 12.07 8.59
CA GLN A 115 -7.45 13.20 8.25
C GLN A 115 -8.22 12.99 6.94
N TYR A 116 -7.70 12.18 6.02
CA TYR A 116 -8.23 12.00 4.67
C TYR A 116 -9.49 11.13 4.61
N THR A 117 -10.00 10.90 3.38
CA THR A 117 -11.17 10.03 3.20
C THR A 117 -10.82 8.58 3.54
N LEU A 118 -11.70 7.92 4.27
CA LEU A 118 -11.60 6.51 4.58
C LEU A 118 -12.92 5.83 4.21
N TYR A 119 -12.82 4.68 3.56
CA TYR A 119 -13.95 3.84 3.20
C TYR A 119 -13.81 2.44 3.78
N CYS A 120 -14.92 1.71 3.80
CA CYS A 120 -15.00 0.35 4.29
C CYS A 120 -15.57 -0.59 3.21
N ASP A 121 -14.94 -1.73 3.02
CA ASP A 121 -15.43 -2.86 2.21
C ASP A 121 -15.65 -4.07 3.14
N PRO A 122 -16.77 -4.11 3.89
CA PRO A 122 -17.00 -5.13 4.92
C PRO A 122 -17.05 -6.55 4.34
N GLU A 123 -17.60 -6.71 3.13
CA GLU A 123 -17.72 -8.00 2.43
C GLU A 123 -16.42 -8.41 1.71
N ARG A 124 -15.41 -7.52 1.70
CA ARG A 124 -14.09 -7.74 1.10
C ARG A 124 -14.19 -8.05 -0.40
N GLU A 125 -15.23 -7.57 -1.08
CA GLU A 125 -15.47 -7.85 -2.48
C GLU A 125 -14.34 -7.25 -3.35
N LEU A 126 -13.91 -6.02 -3.04
CA LEU A 126 -12.78 -5.39 -3.73
C LEU A 126 -11.49 -6.14 -3.43
N TYR A 127 -11.23 -6.49 -2.17
CA TYR A 127 -10.03 -7.25 -1.79
C TYR A 127 -9.92 -8.56 -2.57
N GLN A 128 -11.05 -9.27 -2.73
CA GLN A 128 -11.10 -10.52 -3.48
C GLN A 128 -10.85 -10.31 -4.97
N LYS A 129 -11.52 -9.33 -5.60
CA LYS A 129 -11.38 -9.04 -7.03
C LYS A 129 -10.02 -8.46 -7.39
N LEU A 130 -9.38 -7.75 -6.47
CA LEU A 130 -8.02 -7.22 -6.59
C LEU A 130 -6.94 -8.25 -6.19
N GLY A 131 -7.34 -9.46 -5.77
CA GLY A 131 -6.38 -10.49 -5.39
C GLY A 131 -5.49 -10.11 -4.20
N LEU A 132 -6.01 -9.31 -3.25
CA LEU A 132 -5.31 -8.88 -2.03
C LEU A 132 -5.29 -10.01 -0.99
N LYS A 133 -4.61 -11.09 -1.36
CA LYS A 133 -4.50 -12.34 -0.60
C LYS A 133 -3.05 -12.78 -0.56
N TYR A 134 -2.73 -13.55 0.47
CA TYR A 134 -1.45 -14.19 0.69
C TYR A 134 -1.14 -15.14 -0.47
N LYS A 135 -0.09 -14.81 -1.24
CA LYS A 135 0.50 -15.71 -2.23
C LYS A 135 1.50 -16.60 -1.50
N VAL A 136 1.16 -17.88 -1.34
CA VAL A 136 2.06 -18.88 -0.72
C VAL A 136 3.33 -19.09 -1.56
N GLU A 137 3.30 -18.75 -2.86
CA GLU A 137 4.37 -19.08 -3.82
C GLU A 137 5.50 -18.05 -3.96
N SER A 138 5.40 -16.85 -3.36
CA SER A 138 6.37 -15.76 -3.57
C SER A 138 7.08 -15.24 -2.32
N VAL A 139 7.33 -16.10 -1.34
CA VAL A 139 8.28 -15.77 -0.26
C VAL A 139 9.71 -16.02 -0.76
N SER A 140 10.16 -15.22 -1.73
CA SER A 140 11.60 -15.01 -1.92
C SER A 140 12.06 -14.14 -0.75
N LEU A 141 12.71 -14.75 0.23
CA LEU A 141 13.28 -14.11 1.42
C LEU A 141 14.45 -13.19 1.04
N ASN A 142 14.17 -12.09 0.34
CA ASN A 142 15.07 -10.95 0.26
C ASN A 142 14.63 -9.89 1.27
N ALA A 143 14.44 -10.32 2.52
CA ALA A 143 14.33 -9.42 3.65
C ALA A 143 15.69 -8.71 3.83
N SER A 144 15.66 -7.38 3.75
CA SER A 144 16.82 -6.49 3.87
C SER A 144 17.72 -6.86 5.06
N ARG A 145 19.04 -6.91 4.83
CA ARG A 145 20.07 -7.45 5.75
C ARG A 145 20.31 -6.64 7.04
N HIS A 146 19.55 -5.59 7.33
CA HIS A 146 19.86 -4.67 8.43
C HIS A 146 18.69 -4.30 9.35
N ILE A 147 17.69 -5.16 9.50
CA ILE A 147 16.68 -5.01 10.57
C ILE A 147 16.71 -6.27 11.44
N LYS A 148 16.84 -6.11 12.76
CA LYS A 148 16.90 -7.23 13.71
C LYS A 148 15.57 -8.01 13.65
N GLN A 149 15.59 -9.11 12.90
CA GLN A 149 14.44 -9.99 12.60
C GLN A 149 13.60 -10.36 13.85
N ASN A 150 14.22 -10.36 15.03
CA ASN A 150 13.58 -10.72 16.30
C ASN A 150 12.55 -9.67 16.80
N VAL A 151 12.76 -8.37 16.54
CA VAL A 151 11.83 -7.30 16.97
C VAL A 151 10.59 -7.30 16.09
N LEU A 152 10.82 -7.36 14.77
CA LEU A 152 9.77 -7.47 13.76
C LEU A 152 8.91 -8.72 13.97
N MET A 153 9.55 -9.87 14.19
CA MET A 153 8.83 -11.11 14.53
C MET A 153 8.08 -11.04 15.86
N GLY A 154 8.59 -10.29 16.84
CA GLY A 154 7.91 -10.03 18.10
C GLY A 154 6.63 -9.20 17.93
N MET A 155 6.70 -8.11 17.15
CA MET A 155 5.55 -7.25 16.83
C MET A 155 4.49 -7.99 16.02
N ILE A 156 4.93 -8.75 15.00
CA ILE A 156 4.08 -9.63 14.21
C ILE A 156 3.39 -10.63 15.15
N ARG A 157 4.13 -11.39 15.97
CA ARG A 157 3.59 -12.41 16.88
C ARG A 157 2.61 -11.82 17.91
N ASN A 158 2.88 -10.63 18.42
CA ASN A 158 2.01 -9.95 19.37
C ASN A 158 0.71 -9.47 18.70
N THR A 159 0.81 -8.91 17.48
CA THR A 159 -0.34 -8.58 16.65
C THR A 159 -1.18 -9.82 16.36
N TRP A 160 -0.57 -10.94 15.94
CA TRP A 160 -1.25 -12.22 15.77
C TRP A 160 -1.91 -12.73 17.06
N LYS A 161 -1.32 -12.48 18.22
CA LYS A 161 -1.88 -12.87 19.52
C LYS A 161 -3.11 -12.03 19.87
N ILE A 162 -3.06 -10.71 19.64
CA ILE A 162 -4.18 -9.79 19.90
C ILE A 162 -5.34 -10.09 18.94
N MET A 163 -5.02 -10.34 17.67
CA MET A 163 -5.98 -10.78 16.63
C MET A 163 -6.60 -12.16 16.92
N ARG A 164 -5.98 -12.99 17.77
CA ARG A 164 -6.55 -14.27 18.23
C ARG A 164 -7.40 -14.14 19.49
N VAL A 165 -7.19 -13.08 20.29
CA VAL A 165 -7.91 -12.86 21.56
C VAL A 165 -9.24 -12.13 21.34
N GLN A 166 -9.33 -11.29 20.31
CA GLN A 166 -10.62 -10.82 19.80
C GLN A 166 -11.14 -11.85 18.80
N GLU A 167 -12.25 -12.52 19.13
CA GLU A 167 -12.89 -13.55 18.30
C GLU A 167 -12.99 -13.11 16.83
N TRP A 168 -12.21 -13.76 15.96
CA TRP A 168 -11.89 -13.24 14.62
C TRP A 168 -12.79 -13.86 13.55
N GLU A 169 -13.68 -13.07 12.94
CA GLU A 169 -14.40 -13.41 11.69
C GLU A 169 -13.63 -12.88 10.46
N GLY A 170 -12.39 -13.33 10.24
CA GLY A 170 -11.59 -12.84 9.11
C GLY A 170 -10.66 -13.86 8.46
N ASP A 171 -10.49 -13.74 7.14
CA ASP A 171 -9.53 -14.56 6.39
C ASP A 171 -8.09 -14.16 6.74
N ILE A 172 -7.39 -15.07 7.42
CA ILE A 172 -5.97 -14.96 7.79
C ILE A 172 -5.08 -14.62 6.59
N LYS A 173 -5.48 -15.09 5.40
CA LYS A 173 -4.76 -14.88 4.15
C LYS A 173 -4.99 -13.51 3.55
N GLN A 174 -5.92 -12.70 4.06
CA GLN A 174 -6.12 -11.35 3.52
C GLN A 174 -4.88 -10.48 3.75
N GLN A 175 -4.48 -9.74 2.72
CA GLN A 175 -3.39 -8.77 2.73
C GLN A 175 -3.90 -7.39 2.32
N GLY A 176 -3.05 -6.38 2.52
CA GLY A 176 -3.28 -5.04 2.01
C GLY A 176 -2.77 -4.87 0.58
N GLY A 177 -2.78 -3.63 0.13
CA GLY A 177 -2.18 -3.24 -1.14
C GLY A 177 -2.35 -1.75 -1.41
N THR A 178 -1.65 -1.26 -2.41
CA THR A 178 -1.67 0.15 -2.82
C THR A 178 -1.86 0.25 -4.31
N PHE A 179 -2.76 1.13 -4.73
CA PHE A 179 -3.01 1.40 -6.14
C PHE A 179 -3.05 2.90 -6.40
N ILE A 180 -2.61 3.31 -7.58
CA ILE A 180 -2.83 4.65 -8.09
C ILE A 180 -3.74 4.52 -9.29
N LEU A 181 -5.00 4.91 -9.13
CA LEU A 181 -6.02 4.81 -10.15
C LEU A 181 -6.49 6.20 -10.60
N GLY A 182 -6.99 6.28 -11.81
CA GLY A 182 -7.65 7.47 -12.33
C GLY A 182 -6.71 8.57 -12.83
N PRO A 183 -7.24 9.58 -13.56
CA PRO A 183 -8.65 9.70 -13.97
C PRO A 183 -9.13 8.53 -14.85
N ASP A 184 -10.44 8.27 -14.81
CA ASP A 184 -11.09 7.14 -15.51
C ASP A 184 -10.49 5.76 -15.17
N GLU A 185 -10.64 4.78 -16.07
CA GLU A 185 -10.18 3.40 -15.92
C GLU A 185 -8.67 3.27 -16.25
N GLN A 186 -7.83 4.07 -15.59
CA GLN A 186 -6.37 4.03 -15.71
C GLN A 186 -5.70 3.59 -14.41
N MET A 187 -4.66 2.76 -14.52
CA MET A 187 -3.80 2.37 -13.40
C MET A 187 -2.37 2.87 -13.66
N HIS A 188 -1.83 3.64 -12.72
CA HIS A 188 -0.48 4.21 -12.81
C HIS A 188 0.54 3.46 -11.94
N TYR A 189 0.07 2.76 -10.91
CA TYR A 189 0.90 2.01 -9.96
C TYR A 189 0.06 0.96 -9.25
N HIS A 190 0.70 -0.14 -8.90
CA HIS A 190 0.13 -1.13 -7.98
C HIS A 190 1.23 -1.75 -7.11
N HIS A 191 0.86 -2.14 -5.91
CA HIS A 191 1.62 -2.99 -5.01
C HIS A 191 0.65 -3.85 -4.22
N VAL A 192 0.88 -5.15 -4.18
CA VAL A 192 0.09 -6.09 -3.37
C VAL A 192 1.00 -6.60 -2.28
N ASP A 193 0.60 -6.40 -1.02
CA ASP A 193 1.44 -6.73 0.12
C ASP A 193 1.62 -8.26 0.17
N ASN A 194 2.87 -8.73 0.18
CA ASN A 194 3.14 -10.18 0.29
C ASN A 194 3.04 -10.68 1.73
N ASN A 195 3.18 -9.79 2.70
CA ASN A 195 3.09 -10.08 4.13
C ASN A 195 2.72 -8.80 4.91
N PRO A 196 2.40 -8.88 6.21
CA PRO A 196 1.88 -7.75 6.98
C PRO A 196 2.80 -6.53 7.10
N VAL A 197 4.09 -6.65 6.76
CA VAL A 197 5.08 -5.55 6.83
C VAL A 197 5.59 -5.13 5.46
N ASP A 198 5.03 -5.68 4.38
CA ASP A 198 5.40 -5.38 2.99
C ASP A 198 4.46 -4.33 2.40
N HIS A 199 4.22 -3.24 3.14
CA HIS A 199 3.46 -2.10 2.61
C HIS A 199 4.30 -1.33 1.58
N ALA A 200 3.65 -0.72 0.60
CA ALA A 200 4.33 0.13 -0.39
C ALA A 200 5.03 1.31 0.31
N PRO A 201 6.30 1.63 -0.02
CA PRO A 201 6.96 2.80 0.54
C PRO A 201 6.22 4.10 0.15
N ILE A 202 5.76 4.88 1.13
CA ILE A 202 4.87 6.02 0.89
C ILE A 202 5.47 7.02 -0.11
N ASN A 203 6.76 7.34 0.03
CA ASN A 203 7.43 8.28 -0.86
C ASN A 203 7.57 7.75 -2.30
N GLU A 204 7.64 6.44 -2.52
CA GLU A 204 7.62 5.88 -3.88
C GLU A 204 6.23 6.05 -4.52
N VAL A 205 5.17 5.82 -3.75
CA VAL A 205 3.78 5.99 -4.18
C VAL A 205 3.49 7.46 -4.50
N LEU A 206 3.93 8.39 -3.64
CA LEU A 206 3.79 9.83 -3.86
C LEU A 206 4.49 10.26 -5.15
N GLN A 207 5.75 9.85 -5.34
CA GLN A 207 6.50 10.18 -6.54
C GLN A 207 5.85 9.61 -7.81
N ALA A 208 5.36 8.37 -7.77
CA ALA A 208 4.63 7.76 -8.88
C ALA A 208 3.33 8.54 -9.24
N ALA A 209 2.73 9.22 -8.27
CA ALA A 209 1.60 10.11 -8.50
C ALA A 209 1.98 11.52 -8.98
N GLY A 210 3.25 11.91 -8.89
CA GLY A 210 3.69 13.28 -9.14
C GLY A 210 3.56 14.19 -7.91
N VAL A 211 3.44 13.61 -6.72
CA VAL A 211 3.42 14.32 -5.43
C VAL A 211 4.83 14.36 -4.86
N GLN A 212 5.21 15.51 -4.30
CA GLN A 212 6.51 15.66 -3.65
C GLN A 212 6.65 14.75 -2.41
N PRO A 213 7.85 14.21 -2.13
CA PRO A 213 8.06 13.31 -0.99
C PRO A 213 7.94 14.04 0.35
N VAL A 214 7.57 13.29 1.38
CA VAL A 214 7.40 13.77 2.76
C VAL A 214 8.48 13.15 3.65
N SER A 215 8.93 13.90 4.65
CA SER A 215 9.76 13.36 5.73
C SER A 215 8.86 12.97 6.89
N PHE A 216 8.80 11.68 7.21
CA PHE A 216 8.12 11.22 8.42
C PHE A 216 9.04 11.46 9.63
N PRO A 217 8.58 12.15 10.69
CA PRO A 217 9.38 12.26 11.90
C PRO A 217 9.67 10.85 12.42
N ARG A 218 10.93 10.55 12.72
CA ARG A 218 11.28 9.25 13.30
C ARG A 218 10.52 9.08 14.60
N ASP A 219 9.83 7.96 14.77
CA ASP A 219 9.23 7.60 16.05
C ASP A 219 10.37 7.51 17.09
N PRO A 220 10.37 8.35 18.14
CA PRO A 220 11.40 8.31 19.17
C PRO A 220 11.43 6.98 19.95
N ARG A 221 10.41 6.12 19.83
CA ARG A 221 10.37 4.75 20.38
C ARG A 221 11.16 3.76 19.54
N VAL A 222 11.42 4.07 18.27
CA VAL A 222 12.32 3.33 17.39
C VAL A 222 13.73 3.88 17.66
N GLN A 223 14.34 3.41 18.75
CA GLN A 223 15.76 3.67 19.00
C GLN A 223 16.57 3.18 17.79
N GLU A 224 17.43 4.04 17.25
CA GLU A 224 18.43 3.65 16.24
C GLU A 224 19.17 2.41 16.74
N LEU A 225 19.10 1.34 15.96
CA LEU A 225 19.77 0.07 16.21
C LEU A 225 20.84 -0.21 15.18
#